data_AF-A0A950MGI0-F1
#
_entry.id   AF-A0A950MGI0-F1
#
_cell.length_a   1.000
_cell.length_b   1.000
_cell.length_c   1.000
_cell.angle_alpha   90.00
_cell.angle_beta   90.00
_cell.angle_gamma   90.00
#
_symmetry.space_group_name_H-M   'P 1'
#
loop_
_entity.id
_entity.type
_entity.pdbx_description
1 polymer ?
#
loop_
_entity_poly.entity_id
_entity_poly.type
_entity_poly.pdbx_seq_one_letter_code
_entity_poly.pdbx_strand_id
1 'polypeptide(L)'
;MLAAAGWVLASLLIVDFISGVLHWAEDTWTAPGGPELLDRWIVRDNIEHHRRPGGIRAGDYWGTNRVCIVLAAAVGVVLALFHVHAWQAYLVVVLASQSNQVHLWAHCSNPPRLVRALQRIGLLQSREQHAEHHRRPYAARFCTMTNYLNPLLDAVAFWRGIEWVLVRCGATVQRATPARGGY
;
A
#
# COMPACT_ATOMS: atom_id res chain seq x y z
N MET A 1 21.57 2.58 20.96
CA MET A 1 20.65 3.56 20.33
C MET A 1 20.67 3.47 18.80
N LEU A 2 21.84 3.46 18.13
CA LEU A 2 21.92 3.35 16.66
C LEU A 2 21.29 2.07 16.08
N ALA A 3 21.49 0.92 16.72
CA ALA A 3 20.89 -0.34 16.27
C ALA A 3 19.35 -0.32 16.29
N ALA A 4 18.73 0.31 17.30
CA ALA A 4 17.27 0.40 17.40
C ALA A 4 16.69 1.32 16.31
N ALA A 5 17.33 2.45 16.03
CA ALA A 5 16.94 3.33 14.94
C ALA A 5 17.04 2.62 13.57
N GLY A 6 18.10 1.83 13.36
CA GLY A 6 18.25 0.98 12.18
C GLY A 6 17.10 -0.01 12.02
N TRP A 7 16.68 -0.67 13.11
CA TRP A 7 15.52 -1.57 13.09
C TRP A 7 14.20 -0.86 12.78
N VAL A 8 13.98 0.35 13.32
CA VAL A 8 12.78 1.14 12.99
C VAL A 8 12.74 1.47 11.50
N LEU A 9 13.87 1.91 10.93
CA LEU A 9 13.94 2.20 9.50
C LEU A 9 13.74 0.93 8.66
N ALA A 10 14.36 -0.19 9.05
CA ALA A 10 14.16 -1.47 8.37
C ALA A 10 12.69 -1.90 8.42
N SER A 11 12.02 -1.79 9.56
CA SER A 11 10.59 -2.08 9.70
C SER A 11 9.73 -1.18 8.80
N LEU A 12 10.05 0.12 8.70
CA LEU A 12 9.36 1.03 7.78
C LEU A 12 9.51 0.59 6.33
N LEU A 13 10.74 0.26 5.89
CA LEU A 13 10.99 -0.21 4.52
C LEU A 13 10.32 -1.57 4.25
N ILE A 14 10.30 -2.48 5.22
CA ILE A 14 9.60 -3.77 5.10
C ILE A 14 8.10 -3.53 4.88
N VAL A 15 7.47 -2.67 5.69
CA VAL A 15 6.04 -2.36 5.52
C VAL A 15 5.79 -1.62 4.22
N ASP A 16 6.69 -0.73 3.80
CA ASP A 16 6.59 -0.06 2.51
C ASP A 16 6.59 -1.06 1.35
N PHE A 17 7.47 -2.06 1.39
CA PHE A 17 7.49 -3.12 0.40
C PHE A 17 6.21 -3.97 0.43
N ILE A 18 5.76 -4.39 1.62
CA ILE A 18 4.50 -5.15 1.79
C ILE A 18 3.32 -4.36 1.22
N SER A 19 3.22 -3.06 1.54
CA SER A 19 2.17 -2.20 1.00
C SER A 19 2.19 -2.15 -0.52
N GLY A 20 3.39 -2.07 -1.11
CA GLY A 20 3.57 -2.08 -2.56
C GLY A 20 3.15 -3.39 -3.19
N VAL A 21 3.49 -4.53 -2.60
CA VAL A 21 3.07 -5.85 -3.10
C VAL A 21 1.55 -5.99 -3.08
N LEU A 22 0.90 -5.60 -2.00
CA LEU A 22 -0.56 -5.70 -1.88
C LEU A 22 -1.27 -4.75 -2.85
N HIS A 23 -0.82 -3.49 -2.92
CA HIS A 23 -1.39 -2.48 -3.80
C HIS A 23 -1.19 -2.83 -5.28
N TRP A 24 0.03 -3.26 -5.66
CA TRP A 24 0.30 -3.78 -7.00
C TRP A 24 -0.59 -4.98 -7.33
N ALA A 25 -0.75 -5.94 -6.41
CA ALA A 25 -1.56 -7.11 -6.67
C ALA A 25 -3.04 -6.75 -6.87
N GLU A 26 -3.54 -5.83 -6.05
CA GLU A 26 -4.90 -5.31 -6.13
C GLU A 26 -5.16 -4.62 -7.48
N ASP A 27 -4.29 -3.72 -7.91
CA ASP A 27 -4.44 -3.02 -9.18
C ASP A 27 -4.30 -3.93 -10.39
N THR A 28 -3.33 -4.85 -10.31
CA THR A 28 -2.90 -5.62 -11.46
C THR A 28 -3.82 -6.79 -11.75
N TRP A 29 -4.27 -7.52 -10.72
CA TRP A 29 -4.83 -8.86 -10.92
C TRP A 29 -6.32 -8.97 -10.61
N THR A 30 -6.89 -8.00 -9.90
CA THR A 30 -8.29 -8.09 -9.47
C THR A 30 -9.22 -7.39 -10.46
N ALA A 31 -10.48 -7.82 -10.51
CA ALA A 31 -11.56 -7.16 -11.23
C ALA A 31 -12.89 -7.45 -10.52
N PRO A 32 -13.94 -6.62 -10.72
CA PRO A 32 -15.24 -6.89 -10.15
C PRO A 32 -15.80 -8.25 -10.56
N GLY A 33 -16.57 -8.88 -9.66
CA GLY A 33 -17.19 -10.19 -9.91
C GLY A 33 -16.38 -11.40 -9.44
N GLY A 34 -15.29 -11.17 -8.71
CA GLY A 34 -14.57 -12.22 -7.97
C GLY A 34 -15.28 -12.65 -6.67
N PRO A 35 -14.55 -13.30 -5.73
CA PRO A 35 -15.10 -13.67 -4.43
C PRO A 35 -15.72 -12.48 -3.70
N GLU A 36 -16.93 -12.64 -3.17
CA GLU A 36 -17.75 -11.54 -2.63
C GLU A 36 -17.01 -10.70 -1.57
N LEU A 37 -16.29 -11.33 -0.65
CA LEU A 37 -15.54 -10.62 0.39
C LEU A 37 -14.39 -9.77 -0.18
N LEU A 38 -13.67 -10.29 -1.18
CA LEU A 38 -12.59 -9.57 -1.83
C LEU A 38 -13.17 -8.40 -2.66
N ASP A 39 -14.24 -8.66 -3.41
CA ASP A 39 -14.88 -7.65 -4.24
C ASP A 39 -15.43 -6.49 -3.39
N ARG A 40 -16.16 -6.82 -2.32
CA ARG A 40 -16.83 -5.85 -1.46
C ARG A 40 -15.87 -4.95 -0.67
N TRP A 41 -14.79 -5.51 -0.13
CA TRP A 41 -13.96 -4.81 0.85
C TRP A 41 -12.64 -4.27 0.32
N ILE A 42 -12.24 -4.68 -0.88
CA ILE A 42 -10.92 -4.37 -1.45
C ILE A 42 -11.15 -3.82 -2.86
N VAL A 43 -11.58 -4.67 -3.80
CA VAL A 43 -11.60 -4.33 -5.24
C VAL A 43 -12.48 -3.11 -5.55
N ARG A 44 -13.72 -3.08 -5.03
CA ARG A 44 -14.63 -1.95 -5.29
C ARG A 44 -14.16 -0.65 -4.65
N ASP A 45 -13.62 -0.73 -3.44
CA ASP A 45 -13.11 0.44 -2.72
C ASP A 45 -11.90 1.05 -3.46
N ASN A 46 -11.00 0.20 -3.97
CA ASN A 46 -9.89 0.66 -4.79
C ASN A 46 -10.34 1.20 -6.16
N ILE A 47 -11.36 0.59 -6.79
CA ILE A 47 -11.99 1.15 -7.99
C ILE A 47 -12.55 2.54 -7.77
N GLU A 48 -13.29 2.74 -6.69
CA GLU A 48 -13.78 4.05 -6.36
C GLU A 48 -12.64 5.01 -6.01
N HIS A 49 -11.59 4.53 -5.35
CA HIS A 49 -10.41 5.32 -5.03
C HIS A 49 -9.75 5.91 -6.28
N HIS A 50 -9.42 5.09 -7.29
CA HIS A 50 -8.78 5.61 -8.51
C HIS A 50 -9.72 6.47 -9.37
N ARG A 51 -11.03 6.24 -9.31
CA ARG A 51 -12.02 7.07 -10.00
C ARG A 51 -12.22 8.43 -9.32
N ARG A 52 -12.19 8.44 -7.99
CA ARG A 52 -12.36 9.64 -7.16
C ARG A 52 -11.30 9.70 -6.06
N PRO A 53 -10.01 9.99 -6.40
CA PRO A 53 -8.91 9.90 -5.44
C PRO A 53 -9.11 10.72 -4.18
N GLY A 54 -9.72 11.91 -4.32
CA GLY A 54 -10.03 12.79 -3.20
C GLY A 54 -11.10 12.27 -2.23
N GLY A 55 -11.84 11.21 -2.57
CA GLY A 55 -12.90 10.62 -1.75
C GLY A 55 -12.38 9.95 -0.48
N ILE A 56 -11.17 9.38 -0.51
CA ILE A 56 -10.53 8.73 0.65
C ILE A 56 -10.42 9.66 1.87
N ARG A 57 -10.34 10.97 1.65
CA ARG A 57 -10.20 12.00 2.69
C ARG A 57 -11.45 12.17 3.56
N ALA A 58 -12.61 11.67 3.10
CA ALA A 58 -13.85 11.74 3.86
C ALA A 58 -13.99 10.60 4.87
N GLY A 59 -13.13 9.58 4.81
CA GLY A 59 -13.12 8.46 5.75
C GLY A 59 -12.64 8.86 7.14
N ASP A 60 -13.22 8.24 8.16
CA ASP A 60 -12.66 8.27 9.51
C ASP A 60 -11.50 7.26 9.66
N TYR A 61 -10.77 7.35 10.76
CA TYR A 61 -9.62 6.49 11.03
C TYR A 61 -9.96 5.00 10.97
N TRP A 62 -11.10 4.58 11.51
CA TRP A 62 -11.45 3.16 11.60
C TRP A 62 -11.90 2.61 10.25
N GLY A 63 -12.73 3.35 9.52
CA GLY A 63 -13.19 3.00 8.19
C GLY A 63 -12.03 2.90 7.20
N THR A 64 -11.17 3.92 7.15
CA THR A 64 -10.01 3.97 6.24
C THR A 64 -9.02 2.84 6.51
N ASN A 65 -8.76 2.51 7.78
CA ASN A 65 -7.74 1.53 8.15
C ASN A 65 -8.28 0.12 8.40
N ARG A 66 -9.60 -0.12 8.29
CA ARG A 66 -10.23 -1.39 8.71
C ARG A 66 -9.54 -2.62 8.14
N VAL A 67 -9.34 -2.67 6.82
CA VAL A 67 -8.73 -3.84 6.16
C VAL A 67 -7.29 -4.03 6.62
N CYS A 68 -6.50 -2.96 6.65
CA CYS A 68 -5.12 -3.00 7.14
C CYS A 68 -5.04 -3.47 8.60
N ILE A 69 -5.92 -2.97 9.48
CA ILE A 69 -5.99 -3.35 10.89
C ILE A 69 -6.33 -4.83 11.03
N VAL A 70 -7.36 -5.33 10.34
CA VAL A 70 -7.79 -6.73 10.45
C VAL A 70 -6.69 -7.67 9.97
N LEU A 71 -6.08 -7.39 8.81
CA LEU A 71 -5.00 -8.22 8.27
C LEU A 71 -3.75 -8.17 9.15
N ALA A 72 -3.35 -6.99 9.62
CA ALA A 72 -2.22 -6.84 10.52
C ALA A 72 -2.46 -7.54 11.86
N ALA A 73 -3.67 -7.42 12.43
CA ALA A 73 -4.03 -8.09 13.67
C ALA A 73 -4.00 -9.61 13.53
N ALA A 74 -4.47 -10.16 12.39
CA ALA A 74 -4.36 -11.59 12.12
C ALA A 74 -2.90 -12.07 12.12
N VAL A 75 -1.99 -11.31 11.48
CA VAL A 75 -0.54 -11.59 11.54
C VAL A 75 -0.02 -11.48 12.98
N GLY A 76 -0.42 -10.46 13.73
CA GLY A 76 -0.04 -10.29 15.13
C GLY A 76 -0.46 -11.45 16.03
N VAL A 77 -1.68 -11.99 15.82
CA VAL A 77 -2.17 -13.19 16.50
C VAL A 77 -1.30 -14.40 16.17
N VAL A 78 -0.96 -14.60 14.89
CA VAL A 78 -0.04 -15.68 14.48
C VAL A 78 1.32 -15.53 15.19
N LEU A 79 1.92 -14.33 15.19
CA LEU A 79 3.18 -14.10 15.91
C LEU A 79 3.09 -14.46 17.39
N ALA A 80 1.99 -14.11 18.05
CA ALA A 80 1.76 -14.43 19.46
C ALA A 80 1.56 -15.94 19.69
N LEU A 81 0.78 -16.62 18.84
CA LEU A 81 0.55 -18.06 18.93
C LEU A 81 1.83 -18.88 18.74
N PHE A 82 2.76 -18.37 17.93
CA PHE A 82 4.07 -18.99 17.70
C PHE A 82 5.17 -18.45 18.64
N HIS A 83 4.80 -17.72 19.70
CA HIS A 83 5.73 -17.21 20.72
C HIS A 83 6.92 -16.42 20.14
N VAL A 84 6.67 -15.58 19.12
CA VAL A 84 7.72 -14.75 18.51
C VAL A 84 8.10 -13.64 19.48
N HIS A 85 9.32 -13.66 20.02
CA HIS A 85 9.82 -12.64 20.95
C HIS A 85 10.68 -11.56 20.27
N ALA A 86 10.24 -11.10 19.09
CA ALA A 86 10.93 -10.06 18.32
C ALA A 86 10.06 -8.81 18.21
N TRP A 87 10.41 -7.74 18.93
CA TRP A 87 9.64 -6.50 18.94
C TRP A 87 9.53 -5.86 17.54
N GLN A 88 10.50 -6.11 16.66
CA GLN A 88 10.50 -5.63 15.27
C GLN A 88 9.35 -6.23 14.46
N ALA A 89 8.99 -7.49 14.71
CA ALA A 89 7.89 -8.15 14.02
C ALA A 89 6.54 -7.50 14.41
N TYR A 90 6.36 -7.18 15.69
CA TYR A 90 5.20 -6.43 16.16
C TYR A 90 5.20 -4.98 15.69
N LEU A 91 6.37 -4.34 15.57
CA LEU A 91 6.46 -3.01 14.97
C LEU A 91 6.00 -3.03 13.51
N VAL A 92 6.39 -4.04 12.72
CA VAL A 92 5.90 -4.23 11.34
C VAL A 92 4.38 -4.38 11.32
N VAL A 93 3.80 -5.18 12.23
CA VAL A 93 2.34 -5.32 12.37
C VAL A 93 1.66 -3.98 12.65
N VAL A 94 2.17 -3.22 13.63
CA VAL A 94 1.59 -1.92 13.99
C VAL A 94 1.71 -0.95 12.82
N LEU A 95 2.87 -0.84 12.18
CA LEU A 95 3.06 0.05 11.04
C LEU A 95 2.21 -0.35 9.83
N ALA A 96 2.07 -1.64 9.52
CA ALA A 96 1.22 -2.13 8.44
C ALA A 96 -0.25 -1.78 8.64
N SER A 97 -0.73 -1.76 9.90
CA SER A 97 -2.09 -1.33 10.22
C SER A 97 -2.36 0.15 9.87
N GLN A 98 -1.31 0.96 9.69
CA GLN A 98 -1.37 2.39 9.39
C GLN A 98 -1.19 2.71 7.90
N SER A 99 -1.01 1.72 7.02
CA SER A 99 -0.70 1.95 5.61
C SER A 99 -1.73 2.82 4.91
N ASN A 100 -3.03 2.56 5.14
CA ASN A 100 -4.10 3.36 4.55
C ASN A 100 -4.20 4.77 5.15
N GLN A 101 -3.76 4.99 6.39
CA GLN A 101 -3.70 6.31 6.99
C GLN A 101 -2.63 7.18 6.31
N VAL A 102 -1.47 6.59 6.01
CA VAL A 102 -0.40 7.26 5.28
C VAL A 102 -0.84 7.55 3.84
N HIS A 103 -1.47 6.57 3.19
CA HIS A 103 -2.08 6.75 1.88
C HIS A 103 -3.10 7.89 1.86
N LEU A 104 -4.01 7.97 2.84
CA LEU A 104 -4.97 9.08 2.97
C LEU A 104 -4.24 10.43 3.06
N TRP A 105 -3.19 10.53 3.88
CA TRP A 105 -2.42 11.77 4.00
C TRP A 105 -1.68 12.15 2.72
N ALA A 106 -1.34 11.19 1.86
CA ALA A 106 -0.80 11.45 0.53
C ALA A 106 -1.84 12.10 -0.41
N HIS A 107 -3.14 12.01 -0.12
CA HIS A 107 -4.19 12.74 -0.84
C HIS A 107 -4.51 14.13 -0.26
N CYS A 108 -4.01 14.44 0.94
CA CYS A 108 -4.26 15.72 1.60
C CYS A 108 -3.37 16.84 1.04
N SER A 109 -3.96 18.00 0.74
CA SER A 109 -3.20 19.21 0.42
C SER A 109 -2.55 19.83 1.67
N ASN A 110 -3.16 19.62 2.85
CA ASN A 110 -2.68 20.16 4.12
C ASN A 110 -2.80 19.10 5.25
N PRO A 111 -1.93 18.06 5.26
CA PRO A 111 -1.91 17.09 6.35
C PRO A 111 -1.38 17.71 7.66
N PRO A 112 -1.49 17.01 8.80
CA PRO A 112 -0.93 17.46 10.07
C PRO A 112 0.55 17.85 9.97
N ARG A 113 1.00 18.81 10.80
CA ARG A 113 2.36 19.38 10.72
C ARG A 113 3.46 18.31 10.79
N LEU A 114 3.33 17.34 11.70
CA LEU A 114 4.29 16.25 11.82
C LEU A 114 4.29 15.36 10.58
N VAL A 115 3.12 14.98 10.08
CA VAL A 115 2.97 14.17 8.86
C VAL A 115 3.66 14.85 7.68
N ARG A 116 3.39 16.14 7.47
CA ARG A 116 4.06 16.92 6.42
C ARG A 116 5.57 16.98 6.59
N ALA A 117 6.08 17.08 7.82
CA ALA A 117 7.52 17.05 8.08
C ALA A 117 8.12 15.69 7.69
N LEU A 118 7.45 14.59 8.05
CA LEU A 118 7.86 13.23 7.67
C LEU A 118 7.78 12.99 6.16
N GLN A 119 6.76 13.52 5.48
CA GLN A 119 6.63 13.45 4.02
C GLN A 119 7.77 14.20 3.31
N ARG A 120 8.18 15.37 3.82
CA ARG A 120 9.30 16.15 3.24
C ARG A 120 10.63 15.40 3.27
N ILE A 121 10.87 14.62 4.31
CA ILE A 121 12.08 13.78 4.41
C ILE A 121 11.88 12.37 3.85
N GLY A 122 10.70 12.04 3.31
CA GLY A 122 10.42 10.76 2.68
C GLY A 122 10.13 9.59 3.63
N LEU A 123 10.08 9.81 4.94
CA LEU A 123 9.67 8.78 5.91
C LEU A 123 8.18 8.42 5.82
N LEU A 124 7.37 9.32 5.28
CA LEU A 124 6.00 9.04 4.86
C LEU A 124 5.85 9.33 3.35
N GLN A 125 5.02 8.58 2.64
CA GLN A 125 4.80 8.81 1.22
C GLN A 125 4.22 10.22 1.00
N SER A 126 4.83 10.97 0.08
CA SER A 126 4.38 12.33 -0.23
C SER A 126 3.24 12.34 -1.24
N ARG A 127 2.49 13.44 -1.25
CA ARG A 127 1.41 13.67 -2.21
C ARG A 127 1.92 13.64 -3.65
N GLU A 128 3.10 14.17 -3.90
CA GLU A 128 3.70 14.26 -5.23
C GLU A 128 4.01 12.86 -5.78
N GLN A 129 4.65 12.01 -4.98
CA GLN A 129 4.97 10.65 -5.39
C GLN A 129 3.70 9.79 -5.57
N HIS A 130 2.73 9.93 -4.67
CA HIS A 130 1.48 9.21 -4.82
C HIS A 130 0.64 9.72 -6.01
N ALA A 131 0.71 11.01 -6.35
CA ALA A 131 0.05 11.53 -7.55
C ALA A 131 0.63 10.95 -8.85
N GLU A 132 1.91 10.53 -8.86
CA GLU A 132 2.49 9.82 -10.00
C GLU A 132 1.87 8.43 -10.18
N HIS A 133 1.56 7.73 -9.10
CA HIS A 133 0.86 6.43 -9.14
C HIS A 133 -0.51 6.55 -9.84
N HIS A 134 -1.25 7.62 -9.59
CA HIS A 134 -2.55 7.91 -10.21
C HIS A 134 -2.48 8.31 -11.69
N ARG A 135 -1.28 8.34 -12.31
CA ARG A 135 -1.15 8.60 -13.74
C ARG A 135 -1.29 7.29 -14.52
N ARG A 136 -2.06 7.33 -15.61
CA ARG A 136 -2.06 6.25 -16.60
C ARG A 136 -0.62 5.91 -17.02
N PRO A 137 -0.26 4.62 -17.11
CA PRO A 137 -1.13 3.43 -17.05
C PRO A 137 -1.25 2.79 -15.65
N TYR A 138 -1.11 3.56 -14.57
CA TYR A 138 -1.22 3.13 -13.16
C TYR A 138 -0.20 2.03 -12.77
N ALA A 139 0.97 2.06 -13.41
CA ALA A 139 1.90 0.94 -13.43
C ALA A 139 3.18 1.14 -12.58
N ALA A 140 3.20 2.16 -11.73
CA ALA A 140 4.37 2.57 -10.96
C ALA A 140 3.98 3.06 -9.55
N ARG A 141 4.98 3.27 -8.69
CA ARG A 141 4.82 3.91 -7.37
C ARG A 141 3.84 3.19 -6.42
N PHE A 142 3.83 1.86 -6.44
CA PHE A 142 2.86 1.07 -5.66
C PHE A 142 3.06 1.13 -4.14
N CYS A 143 4.28 1.30 -3.64
CA CYS A 143 4.53 1.37 -2.19
C CYS A 143 3.88 2.64 -1.62
N THR A 144 3.13 2.52 -0.51
CA THR A 144 2.33 3.63 0.03
C THR A 144 2.83 4.21 1.35
N MET A 145 3.88 3.64 1.95
CA MET A 145 4.37 4.09 3.26
C MET A 145 5.46 5.14 3.17
N THR A 146 6.46 5.00 2.31
CA THR A 146 7.63 5.88 2.25
C THR A 146 7.90 6.35 0.83
N ASN A 147 8.78 7.34 0.67
CA ASN A 147 9.23 7.76 -0.66
C ASN A 147 10.44 6.95 -1.17
N TYR A 148 10.98 6.01 -0.40
CA TYR A 148 12.29 5.43 -0.66
C TYR A 148 12.29 4.22 -1.60
N LEU A 149 11.35 3.29 -1.45
CA LEU A 149 11.40 2.05 -2.25
C LEU A 149 10.92 2.25 -3.67
N ASN A 150 9.92 3.11 -3.88
CA ASN A 150 9.33 3.36 -5.19
C ASN A 150 10.38 3.73 -6.28
N PRO A 151 11.30 4.71 -6.07
CA PRO A 151 12.37 5.00 -7.03
C PRO A 151 13.23 3.80 -7.39
N LEU A 152 13.53 2.94 -6.41
CA LEU A 152 14.40 1.79 -6.61
C LEU A 152 13.69 0.67 -7.37
N LEU A 153 12.47 0.32 -6.95
CA LEU A 153 11.67 -0.76 -7.54
C LEU A 153 11.23 -0.43 -8.96
N ASP A 154 10.87 0.83 -9.22
CA ASP A 154 10.50 1.27 -10.57
C ASP A 154 11.72 1.30 -11.51
N ALA A 155 12.89 1.73 -11.04
CA ALA A 155 14.10 1.80 -11.85
C ALA A 155 14.57 0.42 -12.34
N VAL A 156 14.37 -0.63 -11.55
CA VAL A 156 14.67 -2.02 -11.94
C VAL A 156 13.49 -2.74 -12.58
N ALA A 157 12.41 -2.02 -12.88
CA ALA A 157 11.17 -2.56 -13.44
C ALA A 157 10.60 -3.76 -12.66
N PHE A 158 10.76 -3.76 -11.33
CA PHE A 158 10.43 -4.89 -10.45
C PHE A 158 9.02 -5.44 -10.71
N TRP A 159 8.02 -4.56 -10.70
CA TRP A 159 6.63 -4.91 -10.92
C TRP A 159 6.36 -5.47 -12.32
N ARG A 160 6.93 -4.84 -13.35
CA ARG A 160 6.77 -5.27 -14.75
C ARG A 160 7.43 -6.62 -14.99
N GLY A 161 8.58 -6.87 -14.36
CA GLY A 161 9.28 -8.14 -14.44
C GLY A 161 8.43 -9.29 -13.88
N ILE A 162 7.81 -9.11 -12.71
CA ILE A 162 6.92 -10.12 -12.13
C ILE A 162 5.69 -10.34 -13.01
N GLU A 163 5.06 -9.26 -13.51
CA GLU A 163 3.93 -9.39 -14.42
C GLU A 163 4.27 -10.17 -15.68
N TRP A 164 5.42 -9.91 -16.28
CA TRP A 164 5.89 -10.62 -17.47
C TRP A 164 6.02 -12.13 -17.24
N VAL A 165 6.45 -12.54 -16.03
CA VAL A 165 6.54 -13.96 -15.64
C VAL A 165 5.15 -14.53 -15.45
N LEU A 166 4.30 -13.87 -14.65
CA LEU A 166 2.97 -14.37 -14.33
C LEU A 166 2.05 -14.45 -15.55
N VAL A 167 2.15 -13.49 -16.47
CA VAL A 167 1.42 -13.54 -17.75
C VAL A 167 1.84 -14.73 -18.60
N ARG A 168 3.13 -15.11 -18.61
CA ARG A 168 3.60 -16.35 -19.25
C ARG A 168 3.09 -17.62 -18.56
N CYS A 169 2.80 -17.53 -17.27
CA CYS A 169 2.16 -18.60 -16.52
C CYS A 169 0.61 -18.59 -16.66
N GLY A 170 0.05 -17.74 -17.51
CA GLY A 170 -1.39 -17.70 -17.80
C GLY A 170 -2.20 -16.68 -17.00
N ALA A 171 -1.56 -15.79 -16.24
CA ALA A 171 -2.26 -14.70 -15.56
C ALA A 171 -2.68 -13.60 -16.56
N THR A 172 -3.80 -12.92 -16.28
CA THR A 172 -4.30 -11.82 -17.10
C THR A 172 -4.31 -10.52 -16.28
N VAL A 173 -3.60 -9.52 -16.76
CA VAL A 173 -3.58 -8.18 -16.15
C VAL A 173 -4.94 -7.50 -16.35
N GLN A 174 -5.51 -7.01 -15.25
CA GLN A 174 -6.79 -6.32 -15.17
C GLN A 174 -6.67 -4.79 -15.06
N ARG A 175 -5.49 -4.28 -14.70
CA ARG A 175 -5.24 -2.83 -14.64
C ARG A 175 -5.54 -2.15 -15.98
N ALA A 176 -6.13 -0.97 -15.93
CA ALA A 176 -6.56 -0.12 -17.05
C ALA A 176 -7.62 -0.75 -17.98
N THR A 177 -8.24 -1.86 -17.58
CA THR A 177 -9.29 -2.51 -18.38
C THR A 177 -10.66 -1.84 -18.22
N PRO A 178 -11.59 -2.02 -19.18
CA PRO A 178 -12.97 -1.57 -19.03
C PRO A 178 -13.68 -2.13 -17.79
N ALA A 179 -13.32 -3.35 -17.35
CA ALA A 179 -13.89 -3.97 -16.16
C ALA A 179 -13.60 -3.17 -14.88
N ARG A 180 -12.43 -2.51 -14.81
CA ARG A 180 -12.08 -1.58 -13.73
C ARG A 180 -12.53 -0.14 -14.00
N GLY A 181 -13.11 0.14 -15.17
CA GLY A 181 -13.51 1.48 -15.60
C GLY A 181 -12.38 2.29 -16.22
N GLY A 182 -11.36 1.62 -16.77
CA GLY A 182 -10.27 2.24 -17.49
C GLY A 182 -9.19 2.87 -16.62
N TYR A 183 -9.04 2.39 -15.37
CA TYR A 183 -7.84 2.62 -14.57
C TYR A 183 -7.18 1.29 -14.20
#